data_AF-A0A529IFB8-F1
#
_entry.id   AF-A0A529IFB8-F1
#
_cell.length_a   1.000
_cell.length_b   1.000
_cell.length_c   1.000
_cell.angle_alpha   90.00
_cell.angle_beta   90.00
_cell.angle_gamma   90.00
#
_symmetry.space_group_name_H-M   'P 1'
#
loop_
_entity.id
_entity.type
_entity.pdbx_description
1 polymer ?
#
loop_
_entity_poly.entity_id
_entity_poly.type
_entity_poly.pdbx_seq_one_letter_code
_entity_poly.pdbx_strand_id
1 'polypeptide(L)'
;MIGRLSIDREGILDRVSSDASRLQELGYRQQLRRGLGVFSTFSIGVATVAPVVGLYAIFGLGMNLSGPVWVWLLVLSLVGQVLVAVVYAELASEFPIAGGPYQWVRRLIGPDAGIFTGLIYLVAVSAALATVAFLAAPWFAQLLGLQPSPGGHMLLSFCVLLASLLVNAGGVQV
;
A
#
# COMPACT_ATOMS: atom_id res chain seq x y z
N MET A 1 -5.67 14.27 32.78
CA MET A 1 -5.36 13.73 31.44
C MET A 1 -4.70 12.33 31.46
N ILE A 2 -4.73 11.60 32.58
CA ILE A 2 -3.95 10.35 32.78
C ILE A 2 -4.78 9.06 32.55
N GLY A 3 -6.12 9.12 32.59
CA GLY A 3 -6.98 7.93 32.46
C GLY A 3 -7.19 7.39 31.03
N ARG A 4 -7.00 8.21 29.99
CA ARG A 4 -7.19 7.77 28.58
C ARG A 4 -6.06 6.88 28.08
N LEU A 5 -4.85 7.04 28.63
CA LEU A 5 -3.66 6.26 28.25
C LEU A 5 -3.63 4.86 28.88
N SER A 6 -4.37 4.61 29.98
CA SER A 6 -4.38 3.29 30.63
C SER A 6 -5.35 2.33 29.95
N ILE A 7 -6.54 2.81 29.54
CA ILE A 7 -7.56 2.01 28.82
C ILE A 7 -7.05 1.55 27.45
N ASP A 8 -6.36 2.44 26.71
CA ASP A 8 -5.78 2.07 25.42
C ASP A 8 -4.67 1.02 25.57
N ARG A 9 -3.94 1.02 26.70
CA ARG A 9 -2.83 0.09 26.93
C ARG A 9 -3.32 -1.32 27.21
N GLU A 10 -4.31 -1.48 28.08
CA GLU A 10 -4.91 -2.78 28.38
C GLU A 10 -5.55 -3.40 27.13
N GLY A 11 -6.33 -2.61 26.37
CA GLY A 11 -6.93 -3.08 25.12
C GLY A 11 -5.90 -3.44 24.03
N ILE A 12 -4.74 -2.79 23.98
CA ILE A 12 -3.64 -3.17 23.07
C ILE A 12 -2.99 -4.48 23.51
N LEU A 13 -2.73 -4.66 24.82
CA LEU A 13 -2.13 -5.88 25.35
C LEU A 13 -3.04 -7.10 25.14
N ASP A 14 -4.35 -6.92 25.33
CA ASP A 14 -5.34 -7.98 25.10
C ASP A 14 -5.39 -8.39 23.62
N ARG A 15 -5.38 -7.42 22.68
CA ARG A 15 -5.30 -7.71 21.24
C ARG A 15 -4.02 -8.43 20.87
N VAL A 16 -2.88 -7.97 21.38
CA VAL A 16 -1.57 -8.60 21.13
C VAL A 16 -1.57 -10.04 21.62
N SER A 17 -2.18 -10.32 22.78
CA SER A 17 -2.35 -11.68 23.30
C SER A 17 -3.28 -12.52 22.43
N SER A 18 -4.47 -12.00 22.09
CA SER A 18 -5.45 -12.66 21.23
C SER A 18 -4.88 -13.04 19.87
N ASP A 19 -4.25 -12.09 19.19
CA ASP A 19 -3.65 -12.32 17.88
C ASP A 19 -2.44 -13.27 17.96
N ALA A 20 -1.76 -13.37 19.11
CA ALA A 20 -0.65 -14.30 19.30
C ALA A 20 -1.17 -15.74 19.48
N SER A 21 -2.27 -15.91 20.22
CA SER A 21 -3.00 -17.17 20.31
C SER A 21 -3.51 -17.61 18.93
N ARG A 22 -4.12 -16.70 18.17
CA ARG A 22 -4.59 -17.01 16.81
C ARG A 22 -3.45 -17.42 15.87
N LEU A 23 -2.29 -16.78 15.96
CA LEU A 23 -1.11 -17.20 15.20
C LEU A 23 -0.63 -18.60 15.55
N GLN A 24 -0.64 -18.96 16.83
CA GLN A 24 -0.27 -20.30 17.27
C GLN A 24 -1.21 -21.37 16.71
N GLU A 25 -2.53 -21.11 16.72
CA GLU A 25 -3.53 -22.00 16.10
C GLU A 25 -3.25 -22.22 14.60
N LEU A 26 -2.74 -21.18 13.92
CA LEU A 26 -2.37 -21.23 12.51
C LEU A 26 -0.99 -21.87 12.27
N GLY A 27 -0.30 -22.33 13.32
CA GLY A 27 1.02 -22.98 13.26
C GLY A 27 2.20 -22.02 13.19
N TYR A 28 2.00 -20.73 13.51
CA TYR A 28 3.06 -19.70 13.48
C TYR A 28 3.43 -19.23 14.88
N ARG A 29 4.73 -19.07 15.12
CA ARG A 29 5.24 -18.38 16.32
C ARG A 29 5.34 -16.88 16.04
N GLN A 30 4.87 -16.04 16.97
CA GLN A 30 5.05 -14.60 16.89
C GLN A 30 6.56 -14.26 16.88
N GLN A 31 7.08 -13.81 15.75
CA GLN A 31 8.48 -13.38 15.59
C GLN A 31 8.60 -11.86 15.37
N LEU A 32 7.60 -11.24 14.74
CA LEU A 32 7.59 -9.80 14.48
C LEU A 32 7.16 -9.03 15.74
N ARG A 33 7.79 -7.89 16.01
CA ARG A 33 7.36 -7.00 17.10
C ARG A 33 6.06 -6.30 16.68
N ARG A 34 4.97 -6.52 17.42
CA ARG A 34 3.74 -5.73 17.27
C ARG A 34 3.96 -4.39 17.96
N GLY A 35 4.42 -3.39 17.20
CA GLY A 35 4.74 -2.06 17.71
C GLY A 35 4.06 -0.91 16.96
N LEU A 36 3.40 -1.17 15.84
CA LEU A 36 2.72 -0.13 15.06
C LEU A 36 1.39 0.23 15.72
N GLY A 37 1.34 1.42 16.33
CA GLY A 37 0.10 2.00 16.83
C GLY A 37 -0.83 2.41 15.68
N VAL A 38 -2.10 2.66 16.00
CA VAL A 38 -3.14 3.05 15.01
C VAL A 38 -2.70 4.26 14.17
N PHE A 39 -2.13 5.28 14.81
CA PHE A 39 -1.63 6.46 14.11
C PHE A 39 -0.42 6.17 13.21
N SER A 40 0.49 5.31 13.65
CA SER A 40 1.64 4.88 12.85
C SER A 40 1.18 4.10 11.61
N THR A 41 0.24 3.16 11.77
CA THR A 41 -0.35 2.39 10.67
C THR A 41 -1.11 3.29 9.69
N PHE A 42 -1.88 4.25 10.20
CA PHE A 42 -2.55 5.26 9.36
C PHE A 42 -1.55 6.11 8.57
N SER A 43 -0.50 6.61 9.23
CA SER A 43 0.53 7.44 8.61
C SER A 43 1.27 6.68 7.52
N ILE A 44 1.63 5.42 7.77
CA ILE A 44 2.22 4.53 6.76
C ILE A 44 1.27 4.36 5.57
N GLY A 45 -0.03 4.16 5.81
CA GLY A 45 -1.04 4.08 4.75
C GLY A 45 -1.09 5.34 3.88
N VAL A 46 -1.19 6.53 4.50
CA VAL A 46 -1.21 7.82 3.79
C VAL A 46 0.08 8.08 3.03
N ALA A 47 1.24 7.74 3.62
CA ALA A 47 2.54 7.87 2.98
C ALA A 47 2.70 6.93 1.77
N THR A 48 2.08 5.75 1.81
CA THR A 48 2.18 4.74 0.75
C THR A 48 1.27 5.05 -0.43
N VAL A 49 0.04 5.52 -0.17
CA VAL A 49 -0.97 5.75 -1.20
C VAL A 49 -1.53 7.17 -1.08
N ALA A 50 -0.67 8.17 -1.34
CA ALA A 50 -1.12 9.55 -1.44
C ALA A 50 -1.88 9.76 -2.77
N PRO A 51 -3.17 10.15 -2.75
CA PRO A 51 -3.99 10.22 -3.97
C PRO A 51 -3.57 11.34 -4.93
N VAL A 52 -2.76 12.30 -4.45
CA VAL A 52 -2.37 13.50 -5.19
C VAL A 52 -1.68 13.18 -6.52
N VAL A 53 -0.73 12.24 -6.54
CA VAL A 53 0.01 11.87 -7.76
C VAL A 53 -0.92 11.23 -8.78
N GLY A 54 -1.78 10.31 -8.32
CA GLY A 54 -2.78 9.66 -9.18
C GLY A 54 -3.77 10.68 -9.75
N LEU A 55 -4.22 11.65 -8.95
CA LEU A 55 -5.14 12.68 -9.36
C LEU A 55 -4.58 13.52 -10.51
N TYR A 56 -3.30 13.95 -10.42
CA TYR A 56 -2.67 14.69 -11.50
C TYR A 56 -2.55 13.88 -12.79
N ALA A 57 -2.28 12.57 -12.68
CA ALA A 57 -2.16 11.70 -13.83
C ALA A 57 -3.49 11.55 -14.60
N ILE A 58 -4.62 11.49 -13.90
CA ILE A 58 -5.94 11.28 -14.52
C ILE A 58 -6.74 12.56 -14.77
N PHE A 59 -6.35 13.69 -14.18
CA PHE A 59 -7.09 14.95 -14.29
C PHE A 59 -7.35 15.35 -15.74
N GLY A 60 -6.29 15.38 -16.55
CA GLY A 60 -6.39 15.73 -17.97
C GLY A 60 -7.29 14.75 -18.73
N LEU A 61 -7.11 13.44 -18.49
CA LEU A 61 -7.93 12.40 -19.13
C LEU A 61 -9.42 12.52 -18.76
N GLY A 62 -9.72 12.70 -17.47
CA GLY A 62 -11.09 12.86 -16.98
C GLY A 62 -11.77 14.10 -17.54
N MET A 63 -11.07 15.24 -17.55
CA MET A 63 -11.58 16.49 -18.13
C MET A 63 -11.87 16.36 -19.62
N ASN A 64 -11.00 15.70 -20.39
CA ASN A 64 -11.19 15.54 -21.83
C ASN A 64 -12.34 14.57 -22.17
N LEU A 65 -12.53 13.49 -21.40
CA LEU A 65 -13.52 12.47 -21.72
C LEU A 65 -14.92 12.77 -21.19
N SER A 66 -15.03 13.37 -20.00
CA SER A 66 -16.32 13.53 -19.30
C SER A 66 -16.58 14.95 -18.82
N GLY A 67 -15.68 15.90 -19.10
CA GLY A 67 -15.76 17.25 -18.54
C GLY A 67 -15.79 17.23 -17.00
N PRO A 68 -16.22 18.31 -16.33
CA PRO A 68 -16.19 18.42 -14.86
C PRO A 68 -16.89 17.29 -14.08
N VAL A 69 -17.76 16.53 -14.73
CA VAL A 69 -18.47 15.38 -14.14
C VAL A 69 -17.52 14.24 -13.75
N TRP A 70 -16.31 14.16 -14.33
CA TRP A 70 -15.33 13.10 -14.02
C TRP A 70 -15.00 12.99 -12.52
N VAL A 71 -15.14 14.08 -11.76
CA VAL A 71 -14.93 14.09 -10.30
C VAL A 71 -15.86 13.09 -9.58
N TRP A 72 -17.07 12.84 -10.11
CA TRP A 72 -17.97 11.85 -9.54
C TRP A 72 -17.49 10.41 -9.73
N LEU A 73 -16.65 10.14 -10.74
CA LEU A 73 -15.98 8.84 -10.89
C LEU A 73 -15.00 8.58 -9.75
N LEU A 74 -14.40 9.62 -9.16
CA LEU A 74 -13.56 9.48 -7.96
C LEU A 74 -14.38 9.03 -6.76
N VAL A 75 -15.58 9.62 -6.58
CA VAL A 75 -16.49 9.22 -5.50
C VAL A 75 -16.92 7.77 -5.68
N LEU A 76 -17.30 7.38 -6.90
CA LEU A 76 -17.66 5.99 -7.21
C LEU A 76 -16.49 5.02 -6.94
N SER A 77 -15.28 5.39 -7.36
CA SER A 77 -14.06 4.62 -7.10
C SER A 77 -13.80 4.50 -5.59
N LEU A 78 -13.98 5.58 -4.83
CA LEU A 78 -13.81 5.58 -3.38
C LEU A 78 -14.79 4.62 -2.70
N VAL A 79 -16.06 4.59 -3.11
CA VAL A 79 -17.03 3.63 -2.57
C VAL A 79 -16.55 2.20 -2.84
N GLY A 80 -16.10 1.90 -4.06
CA GLY A 80 -15.53 0.60 -4.39
C GLY A 80 -14.31 0.24 -3.51
N GLN A 81 -13.42 1.20 -3.28
CA GLN A 81 -12.25 1.00 -2.42
C GLN A 81 -12.62 0.77 -0.95
N VAL A 82 -13.67 1.43 -0.44
CA VAL A 82 -14.16 1.18 0.93
C VAL A 82 -14.69 -0.25 1.06
N LEU A 83 -15.43 -0.75 0.07
CA LEU A 83 -15.90 -2.15 0.07
C LEU A 83 -14.73 -3.14 0.09
N VAL A 84 -13.71 -2.91 -0.73
CA VAL A 84 -12.47 -3.72 -0.72
C VAL A 84 -11.76 -3.62 0.64
N ALA A 85 -11.68 -2.43 1.22
CA ALA A 85 -11.05 -2.21 2.52
C ALA A 85 -11.76 -2.98 3.65
N VAL A 86 -13.10 -3.06 3.63
CA VAL A 86 -13.87 -3.88 4.59
C VAL A 86 -13.51 -5.36 4.44
N VAL A 87 -13.47 -5.89 3.22
CA VAL A 87 -13.07 -7.29 2.98
C VAL A 87 -11.65 -7.56 3.49
N TYR A 88 -10.72 -6.62 3.24
CA TYR A 88 -9.35 -6.73 3.72
C TYR A 88 -9.26 -6.65 5.25
N ALA A 89 -10.09 -5.83 5.89
CA ALA A 89 -10.16 -5.72 7.35
C ALA A 89 -10.63 -7.02 8.00
N GLU A 90 -11.65 -7.68 7.44
CA GLU A 90 -12.11 -9.00 7.89
C GLU A 90 -11.00 -10.05 7.74
N LEU A 91 -10.38 -10.13 6.56
CA LEU A 91 -9.30 -11.10 6.31
C LEU A 91 -8.06 -10.87 7.17
N ALA A 92 -7.67 -9.61 7.40
CA ALA A 92 -6.53 -9.27 8.24
C ALA A 92 -6.78 -9.57 9.72
N SER A 93 -8.03 -9.43 10.19
CA SER A 93 -8.43 -9.77 11.56
C SER A 93 -8.44 -11.28 11.79
N GLU A 94 -8.90 -12.04 10.78
CA GLU A 94 -8.98 -13.51 10.85
C GLU A 94 -7.61 -14.20 10.72
N PHE A 95 -6.75 -13.66 9.84
CA PHE A 95 -5.44 -14.20 9.53
C PHE A 95 -4.33 -13.18 9.82
N PRO A 96 -3.93 -12.98 11.10
CA PRO A 96 -2.93 -12.00 11.51
C PRO A 96 -1.48 -12.43 11.18
N ILE A 97 -1.25 -12.98 9.98
CA ILE A 97 0.00 -13.55 9.50
C ILE A 97 0.61 -12.66 8.42
N ALA A 98 1.95 -12.53 8.43
CA ALA A 98 2.68 -11.84 7.37
C ALA A 98 2.54 -12.55 6.01
N GLY A 99 2.30 -11.78 4.95
CA GLY A 99 2.22 -12.27 3.56
C GLY A 99 0.89 -11.98 2.86
N GLY A 100 -0.06 -11.31 3.53
CA GLY A 100 -1.21 -10.64 2.90
C GLY A 100 -2.06 -11.56 1.99
N PRO A 101 -2.48 -11.08 0.80
CA PRO A 101 -3.37 -11.83 -0.10
C PRO A 101 -2.89 -13.23 -0.46
N TYR A 102 -1.58 -13.44 -0.60
CA TYR A 102 -1.01 -14.78 -0.81
C TYR A 102 -1.39 -15.75 0.31
N GLN A 103 -1.21 -15.33 1.57
CA GLN A 103 -1.49 -16.18 2.73
C GLN A 103 -2.99 -16.40 2.96
N TRP A 104 -3.82 -15.39 2.64
CA TRP A 104 -5.27 -15.48 2.73
C TRP A 104 -5.82 -16.48 1.71
N VAL A 105 -5.47 -16.31 0.42
CA VAL A 105 -5.95 -17.20 -0.64
C VAL A 105 -5.42 -18.62 -0.48
N ARG A 106 -4.15 -18.77 -0.08
CA ARG A 106 -3.55 -20.08 0.19
C ARG A 106 -4.35 -20.91 1.21
N ARG A 107 -4.97 -20.24 2.19
CA ARG A 107 -5.75 -20.89 3.26
C ARG A 107 -7.21 -21.11 2.88
N LEU A 108 -7.81 -20.15 2.19
CA LEU A 108 -9.23 -20.21 1.84
C LEU A 108 -9.51 -21.12 0.64
N ILE A 109 -8.61 -21.14 -0.34
CA ILE A 109 -8.82 -21.84 -1.61
C ILE A 109 -7.82 -22.99 -1.78
N GLY A 110 -6.55 -22.76 -1.46
CA GLY A 110 -5.51 -23.77 -1.54
C GLY A 110 -4.16 -23.25 -2.04
N PRO A 111 -3.10 -24.08 -1.98
CA PRO A 111 -1.73 -23.68 -2.24
C PRO A 111 -1.50 -23.10 -3.65
N ASP A 112 -2.08 -23.71 -4.68
CA ASP A 112 -1.87 -23.31 -6.08
C ASP A 112 -2.48 -21.94 -6.37
N ALA A 113 -3.72 -21.71 -5.90
CA ALA A 113 -4.38 -20.40 -5.98
C ALA A 113 -3.64 -19.32 -5.18
N GLY A 114 -3.04 -19.71 -4.05
CA GLY A 114 -2.16 -18.86 -3.27
C GLY A 114 -0.96 -18.38 -4.09
N ILE A 115 -0.22 -19.31 -4.69
CA ILE A 115 0.94 -18.98 -5.56
C ILE A 115 0.53 -18.06 -6.71
N PHE A 116 -0.55 -18.39 -7.40
CA PHE A 116 -1.06 -17.56 -8.49
C PHE A 116 -1.38 -16.13 -8.03
N THR A 117 -2.06 -15.99 -6.89
CA THR A 117 -2.35 -14.69 -6.27
C THR A 117 -1.07 -13.93 -5.91
N GLY A 118 -0.06 -14.62 -5.37
CA GLY A 118 1.23 -14.04 -5.04
C GLY A 118 1.98 -13.52 -6.28
N LEU A 119 1.93 -14.27 -7.39
CA LEU A 119 2.53 -13.85 -8.66
C LEU A 119 1.82 -12.63 -9.25
N ILE A 120 0.48 -12.62 -9.27
CA ILE A 120 -0.28 -11.44 -9.69
C ILE A 120 0.07 -10.24 -8.83
N TYR A 121 0.13 -10.43 -7.51
CA TYR A 121 0.48 -9.36 -6.58
C TYR A 121 1.88 -8.80 -6.86
N LEU A 122 2.87 -9.66 -7.11
CA LEU A 122 4.23 -9.25 -7.45
C LEU A 122 4.28 -8.41 -8.74
N VAL A 123 3.57 -8.86 -9.79
CA VAL A 123 3.49 -8.12 -11.06
C VAL A 123 2.78 -6.78 -10.87
N ALA A 124 1.65 -6.78 -10.14
CA ALA A 124 0.87 -5.58 -9.91
C ALA A 124 1.66 -4.52 -9.13
N VAL A 125 2.35 -4.91 -8.05
CA VAL A 125 3.18 -3.99 -7.26
C VAL A 125 4.36 -3.47 -8.09
N SER A 126 5.02 -4.34 -8.88
CA SER A 126 6.12 -3.92 -9.75
C SER A 126 5.67 -2.91 -10.80
N ALA A 127 4.53 -3.17 -11.46
CA ALA A 127 3.94 -2.26 -12.43
C ALA A 127 3.51 -0.94 -11.79
N ALA A 128 2.95 -0.98 -10.57
CA ALA A 128 2.58 0.22 -9.82
C ALA A 128 3.81 1.09 -9.49
N LEU A 129 4.88 0.49 -8.97
CA LEU A 129 6.13 1.20 -8.66
C LEU A 129 6.76 1.83 -9.93
N ALA A 130 6.81 1.07 -11.03
CA ALA A 130 7.29 1.57 -12.31
C ALA A 130 6.43 2.73 -12.83
N THR A 131 5.10 2.62 -12.71
CA THR A 131 4.16 3.67 -13.11
C THR A 131 4.38 4.94 -12.29
N VAL A 132 4.52 4.82 -10.96
CA VAL A 132 4.77 5.98 -10.10
C VAL A 132 6.06 6.70 -10.48
N ALA A 133 7.15 5.96 -10.71
CA ALA A 133 8.41 6.57 -11.14
C ALA A 133 8.31 7.22 -12.53
N PHE A 134 7.57 6.59 -13.44
CA PHE A 134 7.32 7.13 -14.78
C PHE A 134 6.51 8.43 -14.72
N LEU A 135 5.46 8.47 -13.89
CA LEU A 135 4.67 9.67 -13.66
C LEU A 135 5.47 10.76 -12.95
N ALA A 136 6.48 10.37 -12.16
CA ALA A 136 7.32 11.31 -11.43
C ALA A 136 8.31 12.10 -12.31
N ALA A 137 8.80 11.48 -13.38
CA ALA A 137 9.89 12.01 -14.19
C ALA A 137 9.65 13.41 -14.81
N PRO A 138 8.44 13.79 -15.28
CA PRO A 138 8.19 15.15 -15.77
C PRO A 138 8.45 16.25 -14.72
N TRP A 139 8.15 15.99 -13.43
CA TRP A 139 8.42 16.96 -12.36
C TRP A 139 9.92 17.11 -12.12
N PHE A 140 10.69 16.02 -12.18
CA PHE A 140 12.15 16.09 -12.10
C PHE A 140 12.77 16.79 -13.32
N ALA A 141 12.26 16.53 -14.53
CA ALA A 141 12.71 17.22 -15.73
C ALA A 141 12.52 18.74 -15.61
N GLN A 142 11.35 19.17 -15.12
CA GLN A 142 11.05 20.59 -14.87
C GLN A 142 11.96 21.19 -13.79
N LEU A 143 12.16 20.47 -12.68
CA LEU A 143 13.03 20.92 -11.58
C LEU A 143 14.48 21.13 -12.03
N LEU A 144 14.97 20.27 -12.93
CA LEU A 144 16.32 20.31 -13.48
C LEU A 144 16.46 21.20 -14.73
N GLY A 145 15.37 21.82 -15.20
CA GLY A 145 15.36 22.64 -16.42
C GLY A 145 15.65 21.83 -17.71
N LEU A 146 15.37 20.53 -17.70
CA LEU A 146 15.61 19.63 -18.83
C LEU A 146 14.47 19.70 -19.84
N GLN A 147 14.81 19.66 -21.13
CA GLN A 147 13.83 19.63 -22.20
C GLN A 147 13.10 18.28 -22.24
N PRO A 148 11.77 18.24 -22.45
CA PRO A 148 11.03 17.00 -22.60
C PRO A 148 11.54 16.19 -23.80
N SER A 149 11.98 14.96 -23.55
CA SER A 149 12.34 14.00 -24.60
C SER A 149 11.99 12.58 -24.16
N PRO A 150 11.61 11.67 -25.08
CA PRO A 150 11.28 10.29 -24.72
C PRO A 150 12.42 9.57 -24.00
N GLY A 151 13.66 9.74 -24.48
CA GLY A 151 14.84 9.16 -23.86
C GLY A 151 15.13 9.74 -22.47
N GLY A 152 15.02 11.06 -22.32
CA GLY A 152 15.19 11.72 -21.02
C GLY A 152 14.13 11.31 -19.99
N HIS A 153 12.88 11.12 -20.43
CA HIS A 153 11.79 10.63 -19.58
C HIS A 153 12.09 9.23 -19.06
N MET A 154 12.49 8.30 -19.93
CA MET A 154 12.83 6.94 -19.55
C MET A 154 14.03 6.90 -18.59
N LEU A 155 15.07 7.70 -18.86
CA LEU A 155 16.25 7.81 -18.01
C LEU A 155 15.90 8.32 -16.61
N LEU A 156 15.15 9.42 -16.50
CA LEU A 156 14.74 9.98 -15.22
C LEU A 156 13.88 9.00 -14.42
N SER A 157 12.94 8.31 -15.08
CA SER A 157 12.10 7.28 -14.44
C SER A 157 12.97 6.16 -13.86
N PHE A 158 13.96 5.69 -14.61
CA PHE A 158 14.91 4.68 -14.15
C PHE A 158 15.76 5.20 -12.96
N CYS A 159 16.26 6.43 -13.02
CA CYS A 159 17.00 7.04 -11.93
C CYS A 159 16.16 7.15 -10.64
N VAL A 160 14.88 7.50 -10.73
CA VAL A 160 13.96 7.57 -9.60
C VAL A 160 13.75 6.17 -8.98
N LEU A 161 13.54 5.14 -9.81
CA LEU A 161 13.43 3.76 -9.33
C LEU A 161 14.71 3.29 -8.64
N LEU A 162 15.87 3.55 -9.26
CA LEU A 162 17.15 3.14 -8.72
C LEU A 162 17.44 3.85 -7.38
N ALA A 163 17.19 5.16 -7.30
CA ALA A 163 17.33 5.90 -6.05
C ALA A 163 16.40 5.34 -4.96
N SER A 164 15.14 5.07 -5.30
CA SER A 164 14.16 4.48 -4.37
C SER A 164 14.60 3.09 -3.90
N LEU A 165 15.14 2.26 -4.80
CA LEU A 165 15.67 0.95 -4.48
C LEU A 165 16.87 1.05 -3.53
N LEU A 166 17.81 1.96 -3.80
CA LEU A 166 19.00 2.16 -2.96
C LEU A 166 18.63 2.64 -1.56
N VAL A 167 17.66 3.56 -1.44
CA VAL A 167 17.13 4.01 -0.15
C VAL A 167 16.50 2.83 0.61
N ASN A 168 15.70 2.01 -0.06
CA ASN A 168 15.11 0.82 0.56
C ASN A 168 16.16 -0.23 0.96
N ALA A 169 17.21 -0.41 0.15
CA ALA A 169 18.32 -1.33 0.43
C ALA A 169 19.16 -0.89 1.63
N GLY A 170 19.21 0.42 1.92
CA GLY A 170 19.84 0.98 3.13
C GLY A 170 19.16 0.58 4.44
N GLY A 171 17.98 -0.05 4.37
CA GLY A 171 17.23 -0.54 5.52
C GLY A 171 16.29 0.52 6.08
N VAL A 172 15.00 0.19 6.13
CA VAL A 172 14.00 1.00 6.81
C VAL A 172 13.89 0.49 8.25
N GLN A 173 14.35 1.29 9.22
CA GLN A 173 14.08 1.03 10.64
C GLN A 173 12.73 1.64 10.99
N VAL A 174 11.70 0.81 11.17
CA VAL A 174 10.37 1.19 11.66
C VAL A 174 10.18 0.66 13.07
#